data_AF-A0A1B6KSY4-F1
#
_entry.id   AF-A0A1B6KSY4-F1
#
_cell.length_a   1.000
_cell.length_b   1.000
_cell.length_c   1.000
_cell.angle_alpha   90.00
_cell.angle_beta   90.00
_cell.angle_gamma   90.00
#
_symmetry.space_group_name_H-M   'P 1'
#
loop_
_entity.id
_entity.type
_entity.pdbx_description
1 polymer ?
#
loop_
_entity_poly.entity_id
_entity_poly.type
_entity_poly.pdbx_seq_one_letter_code
_entity_poly.pdbx_strand_id
1 'polypeptide(L)'
;KRLTASNFGMVCSRKDEASCKSAVFSILYNSVDTVYTRHGTHTEPVALQALREKFGVRGRRSGVFIDEELPYLAATPDGLVGDDAIIEVKCPYWAAQFDSALEAVRNGALPY
;
A
#
# COMPACT_ATOMS: atom_id res chain seq x y z
N LYS A 1 -18.95 2.17 -0.79
CA LYS A 1 -17.47 2.03 -0.97
C LYS A 1 -16.87 3.42 -1.17
N ARG A 2 -15.62 3.63 -0.75
CA ARG A 2 -14.86 4.89 -0.94
C ARG A 2 -13.73 4.66 -1.93
N LEU A 3 -13.25 5.72 -2.58
CA LEU A 3 -12.05 5.70 -3.39
C LEU A 3 -10.83 5.76 -2.46
N THR A 4 -10.11 4.65 -2.36
CA THR A 4 -8.94 4.53 -1.48
C THR A 4 -7.67 5.04 -2.15
N ALA A 5 -6.69 5.48 -1.36
CA ALA A 5 -5.36 5.87 -1.84
C ALA A 5 -4.74 4.85 -2.81
N SER A 6 -4.86 3.54 -2.52
CA SER A 6 -4.37 2.45 -3.38
C SER A 6 -5.02 2.37 -4.77
N ASN A 7 -6.21 2.94 -4.94
CA ASN A 7 -6.92 3.01 -6.23
C ASN A 7 -6.77 4.38 -6.92
N PHE A 8 -6.31 5.41 -6.20
CA PHE A 8 -6.32 6.79 -6.69
C PHE A 8 -5.34 7.01 -7.85
N GLY A 9 -4.22 6.28 -7.89
CA GLY A 9 -3.27 6.34 -9.00
C GLY A 9 -3.90 6.01 -10.35
N MET A 10 -4.77 5.00 -10.41
CA MET A 10 -5.52 4.62 -11.61
C MET A 10 -6.46 5.72 -12.08
N VAL A 11 -7.06 6.45 -11.14
CA VAL A 11 -7.95 7.58 -11.45
C VAL A 11 -7.16 8.74 -12.05
N CYS A 12 -5.99 9.04 -11.49
CA CYS A 12 -5.10 10.11 -11.95
C CYS A 12 -4.48 9.82 -13.32
N SER A 13 -4.14 8.55 -13.60
CA SER A 13 -3.49 8.16 -14.85
C SER A 13 -4.45 7.94 -16.03
N ARG A 14 -5.75 8.12 -15.82
CA ARG A 14 -6.78 7.87 -16.84
C ARG A 14 -6.80 9.01 -17.85
N LYS A 15 -6.89 8.69 -19.14
CA LYS A 15 -7.14 9.67 -20.20
C LYS A 15 -8.59 10.14 -20.17
N ASP A 16 -8.85 11.38 -20.55
CA ASP A 16 -10.20 11.98 -20.50
C ASP A 16 -11.17 11.30 -21.47
N GLU A 17 -10.66 10.82 -22.62
CA GLU A 17 -11.46 10.15 -23.65
C GLU A 17 -11.75 8.68 -23.31
N ALA A 18 -11.04 8.11 -22.34
CA ALA A 18 -11.21 6.71 -21.96
C ALA A 18 -12.39 6.53 -21.00
N SER A 19 -13.25 5.54 -21.28
CA SER A 19 -14.36 5.19 -20.41
C SER A 19 -13.88 4.80 -19.00
N CYS A 20 -14.52 5.35 -17.97
CA CYS A 20 -14.24 4.99 -16.58
C CYS A 20 -14.94 3.68 -16.13
N LYS A 21 -15.73 3.03 -17.01
CA LYS A 21 -16.56 1.86 -16.66
C LYS A 21 -15.77 0.75 -15.97
N SER A 22 -14.61 0.39 -16.53
CA SER A 22 -13.77 -0.69 -16.00
C SER A 22 -13.15 -0.33 -14.64
N ALA A 23 -12.69 0.92 -14.48
CA ALA A 23 -12.13 1.40 -13.21
C ALA A 23 -13.20 1.41 -12.11
N VAL A 24 -14.39 1.95 -12.42
CA VAL A 24 -15.53 1.98 -11.49
C VAL A 24 -15.95 0.56 -11.10
N PHE A 25 -16.08 -0.35 -12.08
CA PHE A 25 -16.43 -1.73 -11.82
C PHE A 25 -15.40 -2.41 -10.89
N SER A 26 -14.11 -2.21 -11.17
CA SER A 26 -13.03 -2.76 -10.34
C SER A 26 -13.09 -2.27 -8.91
N ILE A 27 -13.24 -0.96 -8.70
CA ILE A 27 -13.33 -0.36 -7.36
C ILE A 27 -14.56 -0.90 -6.61
N LEU A 28 -15.72 -0.97 -7.27
CA LEU A 28 -16.98 -1.33 -6.62
C LEU A 28 -17.10 -2.83 -6.33
N TYR A 29 -16.66 -3.69 -7.25
CA TYR A 29 -17.02 -5.11 -7.21
C TYR A 29 -15.83 -6.07 -7.03
N ASN A 30 -14.59 -5.66 -7.32
CA ASN A 30 -13.46 -6.56 -7.07
C ASN A 30 -13.13 -6.62 -5.57
N SER A 31 -12.78 -7.82 -5.13
CA SER A 31 -12.00 -8.10 -3.93
C SER A 31 -10.66 -8.70 -4.37
N VAL A 32 -9.56 -8.25 -3.75
CA VAL A 32 -8.23 -8.76 -4.06
C VAL A 32 -7.79 -9.69 -2.94
N ASP A 33 -7.81 -10.99 -3.21
CA ASP A 33 -7.14 -11.99 -2.39
C ASP A 33 -6.18 -12.77 -3.28
N THR A 34 -4.89 -12.51 -3.08
CA THR A 34 -3.81 -13.09 -3.88
C THR A 34 -2.69 -13.53 -2.94
N VAL A 35 -1.78 -14.36 -3.45
CA VAL A 35 -0.55 -14.71 -2.69
C VAL A 35 0.26 -13.47 -2.31
N TYR A 36 0.23 -12.43 -3.15
CA TYR A 36 0.92 -11.16 -2.92
C TYR A 36 0.31 -10.38 -1.76
N THR A 37 -1.02 -10.21 -1.75
CA THR A 37 -1.71 -9.48 -0.67
C THR A 37 -1.66 -10.25 0.64
N ARG A 38 -1.83 -11.58 0.62
CA ARG A 38 -1.67 -12.42 1.81
C ARG A 38 -0.27 -12.34 2.38
N HIS A 39 0.76 -12.42 1.54
CA HIS A 39 2.14 -12.24 1.98
C HIS A 39 2.36 -10.87 2.63
N GLY A 40 1.89 -9.80 1.99
CA GLY A 40 1.93 -8.45 2.55
C GLY A 40 1.31 -8.37 3.95
N THR A 41 0.06 -8.82 4.09
CA THR A 41 -0.64 -8.81 5.39
C THR A 41 0.08 -9.62 6.47
N HIS A 42 0.68 -10.76 6.16
CA HIS A 42 1.38 -11.58 7.16
C HIS A 42 2.74 -11.00 7.57
N THR A 43 3.40 -10.26 6.67
CA THR A 43 4.77 -9.77 6.88
C THR A 43 4.83 -8.32 7.35
N GLU A 44 3.76 -7.54 7.14
CA GLU A 44 3.65 -6.14 7.57
C GLU A 44 3.99 -5.94 9.07
N PRO A 45 3.51 -6.76 10.03
CA PRO A 45 3.89 -6.59 11.43
C PRO A 45 5.40 -6.77 11.68
N VAL A 46 6.03 -7.71 10.97
CA VAL A 46 7.48 -7.97 11.07
C VAL A 46 8.26 -6.78 10.50
N ALA A 47 7.83 -6.24 9.36
CA ALA A 47 8.47 -5.10 8.73
C ALA A 47 8.33 -3.82 9.56
N LEU A 48 7.17 -3.59 10.19
CA LEU A 48 6.97 -2.48 11.15
C LEU A 48 7.87 -2.63 12.39
N GLN A 49 8.04 -3.85 12.90
CA GLN A 49 8.97 -4.12 14.00
C GLN A 49 10.42 -3.82 13.59
N ALA A 50 10.85 -4.28 12.41
CA ALA A 50 12.19 -4.01 11.89
C ALA A 50 12.43 -2.50 11.67
N LEU A 51 11.44 -1.76 11.17
CA LEU A 51 11.50 -0.30 11.03
C LEU A 51 11.75 0.37 12.39
N ARG A 52 11.02 -0.06 13.43
CA ARG A 52 11.18 0.44 14.79
C ARG A 52 12.56 0.13 15.36
N GLU A 53 13.04 -1.09 15.22
CA GLU A 53 14.33 -1.52 15.78
C GLU A 53 15.52 -0.84 15.08
N LYS A 54 15.45 -0.69 13.75
CA LYS A 54 16.54 -0.15 12.95
C LYS A 54 16.60 1.38 12.97
N PHE A 55 15.45 2.06 12.97
CA PHE A 55 15.38 3.51 12.81
C PHE A 55 14.77 4.24 14.02
N GLY A 56 14.34 3.51 15.05
CA GLY A 56 13.69 4.11 16.23
C GLY A 56 12.29 4.68 15.97
N VAL A 57 11.76 4.53 14.74
CA VAL A 57 10.45 5.06 14.35
C VAL A 57 9.34 4.22 14.97
N ARG A 58 8.52 4.84 15.83
CA ARG A 58 7.38 4.17 16.49
C ARG A 58 6.07 4.65 15.88
N GLY A 59 5.50 3.84 14.99
CA GLY A 59 4.16 4.05 14.45
C GLY A 59 3.08 3.68 15.46
N ARG A 60 2.03 4.52 15.57
CA ARG A 60 0.74 4.15 16.17
C ARG A 60 -0.09 3.39 15.13
N ARG A 61 -0.90 2.42 15.59
CA ARG A 61 -1.86 1.76 14.70
C ARG A 61 -2.81 2.78 14.10
N SER A 62 -3.06 2.61 12.81
CA SER A 62 -3.89 3.47 11.99
C SER A 62 -5.27 2.87 11.77
N GLY A 63 -6.26 3.72 11.58
CA GLY A 63 -7.61 3.34 11.15
C GLY A 63 -7.87 3.79 9.71
N VAL A 64 -9.13 3.73 9.29
CA VAL A 64 -9.54 4.36 8.03
C VAL A 64 -9.69 5.86 8.27
N PHE A 65 -8.92 6.65 7.54
CA PHE A 65 -9.07 8.10 7.47
C PHE A 65 -9.99 8.44 6.29
N ILE A 66 -10.96 9.32 6.54
CA ILE A 66 -11.91 9.81 5.54
C ILE A 66 -11.67 11.31 5.44
N ASP A 67 -11.60 11.82 4.21
CA ASP A 67 -11.44 13.25 3.97
C ASP A 67 -12.71 14.01 4.41
N GLU A 68 -12.54 15.13 5.12
CA GLU A 68 -13.64 15.90 5.69
C GLU A 68 -14.41 16.69 4.61
N GLU A 69 -13.70 17.20 3.60
CA GLU A 69 -14.28 18.00 2.52
C GLU A 69 -14.78 17.11 1.38
N LEU A 70 -14.10 15.99 1.13
CA LEU A 70 -14.37 15.02 0.07
C LEU A 70 -14.60 13.61 0.64
N PRO A 71 -15.75 13.32 1.32
CA PRO A 71 -15.97 12.07 2.06
C PRO A 71 -15.96 10.77 1.24
N TYR A 72 -15.89 10.88 -0.08
CA TYR A 72 -15.69 9.77 -1.00
C TYR A 72 -14.22 9.31 -1.08
N LEU A 73 -13.26 10.09 -0.58
CA LEU A 73 -11.84 9.74 -0.45
C LEU A 73 -11.56 9.10 0.90
N ALA A 74 -10.67 8.11 0.91
CA ALA A 74 -10.18 7.50 2.13
C ALA A 74 -8.75 6.95 2.00
N ALA A 75 -8.06 6.82 3.12
CA ALA A 75 -6.76 6.17 3.19
C ALA A 75 -6.65 5.35 4.48
N THR A 76 -5.83 4.32 4.45
CA THR A 76 -5.46 3.54 5.62
C THR A 76 -3.94 3.41 5.61
N PRO A 77 -3.20 4.36 6.19
CA PRO A 77 -1.76 4.21 6.37
C PRO A 77 -1.44 2.97 7.21
N ASP A 78 -0.27 2.37 7.05
CA ASP A 78 0.17 1.23 7.87
C ASP A 78 0.56 1.68 9.29
N GLY A 79 0.94 2.95 9.46
CA GLY A 79 1.18 3.55 10.76
C GLY A 79 1.21 5.07 10.75
N LEU A 80 1.06 5.66 11.94
CA LEU A 80 1.12 7.12 12.15
C LEU A 80 2.30 7.48 13.04
N VAL A 81 3.09 8.46 12.66
CA VAL A 81 4.31 8.89 13.37
C VAL A 81 4.19 10.36 13.73
N GLY A 82 4.13 10.65 15.03
CA GLY A 82 3.83 12.00 15.49
C GLY A 82 2.49 12.47 14.92
N ASP A 83 2.44 13.74 14.52
CA ASP A 83 1.22 14.39 14.03
C ASP A 83 1.26 14.64 12.50
N ASP A 84 2.44 14.61 11.88
CA ASP A 84 2.63 15.05 10.48
C ASP A 84 3.23 13.96 9.56
N ALA A 85 3.43 12.74 10.04
CA ALA A 85 4.05 11.68 9.26
C ALA A 85 3.29 10.35 9.34
N ILE A 86 3.38 9.59 8.25
CA ILE A 86 2.78 8.27 8.11
C ILE A 86 3.83 7.23 7.72
N ILE A 87 3.49 5.97 7.94
CA ILE A 87 4.25 4.81 7.49
C ILE A 87 3.44 4.09 6.41
N GLU A 88 4.11 3.79 5.30
CA GLU A 88 3.65 2.88 4.25
C GLU A 88 4.78 1.88 4.00
N VAL A 89 4.54 0.61 4.32
CA VAL A 89 5.48 -0.49 4.17
C VAL A 89 5.06 -1.35 2.99
N LYS A 90 6.04 -1.80 2.20
CA LYS A 90 5.82 -2.77 1.13
C LYS A 90 6.63 -4.03 1.40
N CYS A 91 5.95 -5.16 1.33
CA CYS A 91 6.54 -6.49 1.44
C CYS A 91 6.33 -7.23 0.11
N PRO A 92 7.21 -7.06 -0.89
CA PRO A 92 7.07 -7.70 -2.18
C PRO A 92 7.38 -9.20 -2.10
N TYR A 93 6.39 -10.02 -2.49
CA TYR A 93 6.48 -11.49 -2.45
C TYR A 93 7.71 -12.06 -3.17
N TRP A 94 8.03 -11.53 -4.36
CA TRP A 94 9.15 -12.03 -5.16
C TRP A 94 10.50 -11.69 -4.54
N ALA A 95 10.63 -10.53 -3.90
CA ALA A 95 11.87 -10.15 -3.23
C ALA A 95 12.20 -11.10 -2.07
N ALA A 96 11.18 -11.64 -1.41
CA ALA A 96 11.34 -12.62 -0.33
C ALA A 96 11.85 -13.99 -0.80
N GLN A 97 11.99 -14.21 -2.11
CA GLN A 97 12.55 -15.45 -2.69
C GLN A 97 14.07 -15.40 -2.86
N PHE A 98 14.71 -14.28 -2.53
CA PHE A 98 16.16 -14.09 -2.66
C PHE A 98 16.81 -13.94 -1.29
N ASP A 99 18.09 -14.32 -1.19
CA ASP A 99 18.82 -14.31 0.08
C ASP A 99 19.19 -12.88 0.53
N SER A 100 19.16 -11.93 -0.39
CA SER A 100 19.45 -10.53 -0.10
C SER A 100 18.68 -9.54 -0.98
N ALA A 101 18.49 -8.32 -0.46
CA ALA A 101 17.91 -7.22 -1.23
C ALA A 101 18.70 -6.91 -2.51
N LEU A 102 20.03 -7.00 -2.45
CA LEU A 102 20.89 -6.77 -3.62
C LEU A 102 20.63 -7.81 -4.72
N GLU A 103 20.46 -9.07 -4.36
CA GLU A 103 20.14 -10.14 -5.29
C GLU A 103 18.73 -9.96 -5.88
N ALA A 104 17.74 -9.60 -5.06
CA ALA A 104 16.40 -9.30 -5.53
C ALA A 104 16.38 -8.13 -6.55
N VAL A 105 17.19 -7.09 -6.33
CA VAL A 105 17.34 -5.98 -7.30
C VAL A 105 18.00 -6.48 -8.60
N ARG A 106 19.08 -7.26 -8.51
CA ARG A 106 19.77 -7.81 -9.70
C ARG A 106 18.85 -8.68 -10.57
N ASN A 107 17.87 -9.33 -9.95
CA ASN A 107 16.90 -10.19 -10.63
C ASN A 107 15.56 -9.47 -10.95
N GLY A 108 15.47 -8.16 -10.73
CA GLY A 108 14.28 -7.36 -11.06
C GLY A 108 13.07 -7.59 -10.14
N ALA A 109 13.25 -8.28 -9.01
CA ALA A 109 12.20 -8.51 -8.01
C ALA A 109 12.00 -7.31 -7.06
N LEU A 110 12.97 -6.39 -7.03
CA LEU A 110 12.89 -5.09 -6.37
C LEU A 110 13.33 -3.99 -7.36
N PRO A 111 12.66 -2.81 -7.33
CA PRO A 111 13.13 -1.64 -8.08
C PRO A 111 14.44 -1.08 -7.47
N TYR A 112 15.22 -0.39 -8.31
CA TYR A 112 16.42 0.36 -7.93
C TYR A 112 16.08 1.84 -7.69
#